data_AF-W3A732-F1
#
_entry.id   AF-W3A732-F1
#
_cell.length_a   1.000
_cell.length_b   1.000
_cell.length_c   1.000
_cell.angle_alpha   90.00
_cell.angle_beta   90.00
_cell.angle_gamma   90.00
#
_symmetry.space_group_name_H-M   'P 1'
#
loop_
_entity.id
_entity.type
_entity.pdbx_description
1 polymer ?
#
loop_
_entity_poly.entity_id
_entity_poly.type
_entity_poly.pdbx_seq_one_letter_code
_entity_poly.pdbx_strand_id
1 'polypeptide(L)'
;MTGGLLPAGFQSPDFPPSLFDIEFCATNLRVMPDDLDLKWPRQGGIQFEYCQLTSFSSVFLRLEPKFLVLTGNPMTEVPADVFEIPGLRTLGLGQLNLNELPRNVMNPAASLIAIFLDGTNISYFWPWMDDSVTMETCGILIAPLTSECSRLAPVDNSRVVQLNTMQTMELADGSWYL
;
A
#
# COMPACT_ATOMS: atom_id res chain seq x y z
N MET A 1 0.44 -11.77 17.12
CA MET A 1 0.03 -10.76 18.12
C MET A 1 -1.19 -11.23 18.89
N THR A 2 -1.43 -10.72 20.10
CA THR A 2 -2.61 -11.07 20.92
C THR A 2 -3.83 -10.31 20.42
N GLY A 3 -4.92 -11.02 20.09
CA GLY A 3 -6.18 -10.40 19.66
C GLY A 3 -6.15 -9.67 18.31
N GLY A 4 -5.04 -9.76 17.56
CA GLY A 4 -4.86 -9.00 16.32
C GLY A 4 -4.63 -7.50 16.54
N LEU A 5 -4.11 -7.14 17.70
CA LEU A 5 -3.76 -5.77 18.08
C LEU A 5 -2.25 -5.56 18.07
N LEU A 6 -1.84 -4.34 17.76
CA LEU A 6 -0.44 -3.94 17.82
C LEU A 6 0.09 -4.12 19.27
N PRO A 7 1.26 -4.74 19.50
CA PRO A 7 1.76 -4.97 20.86
C PRO A 7 2.00 -3.67 21.63
N ALA A 8 1.80 -3.68 22.95
CA ALA A 8 1.86 -2.47 23.79
C ALA A 8 3.16 -1.67 23.67
N GLY A 9 4.31 -2.34 23.47
CA GLY A 9 5.60 -1.65 23.28
C GLY A 9 5.63 -0.74 22.04
N PHE A 10 4.92 -1.12 20.97
CA PHE A 10 4.77 -0.29 19.77
C PHE A 10 3.72 0.81 19.92
N GLN A 11 3.00 0.85 21.04
CA GLN A 11 2.05 1.89 21.39
C GLN A 11 2.56 2.77 22.54
N SER A 12 3.83 2.62 22.93
CA SER A 12 4.45 3.40 23.98
C SER A 12 4.62 4.87 23.54
N PRO A 13 4.37 5.85 24.42
CA PRO A 13 4.76 7.24 24.14
C PRO A 13 6.28 7.43 24.06
N ASP A 14 7.06 6.53 24.67
CA ASP A 14 8.53 6.52 24.59
C ASP A 14 9.04 5.72 23.37
N PHE A 15 8.27 5.69 22.27
CA PHE A 15 8.69 5.00 21.05
C PHE A 15 9.94 5.67 20.44
N PRO A 16 10.91 4.91 19.90
CA PRO A 16 12.19 5.49 19.47
C PRO A 16 12.01 6.59 18.40
N PRO A 17 12.39 7.85 18.68
CA PRO A 17 12.08 8.98 17.79
C PRO A 17 12.92 9.00 16.52
N SER A 18 14.01 8.23 16.48
CA SER A 18 14.91 8.11 15.32
C SER A 18 14.59 6.93 14.42
N LEU A 19 13.55 6.14 14.73
CA LEU A 19 13.20 4.99 13.91
C LEU A 19 12.63 5.48 12.58
N PHE A 20 13.27 5.11 11.49
CA PHE A 20 12.85 5.55 10.16
C PHE A 20 11.97 4.51 9.46
N ASP A 21 12.23 3.23 9.68
CA ASP A 21 11.59 2.14 8.96
C ASP A 21 10.89 1.21 9.95
N ILE A 22 9.59 0.99 9.73
CA ILE A 22 8.74 0.20 10.60
C ILE A 22 8.03 -0.85 9.75
N GLU A 23 8.41 -2.11 9.95
CA GLU A 23 7.95 -3.23 9.14
C GLU A 23 7.31 -4.32 10.01
N PHE A 24 6.12 -4.72 9.61
CA PHE A 24 5.42 -5.89 10.13
C PHE A 24 4.99 -6.78 8.97
N CYS A 25 5.48 -8.01 8.98
CA CYS A 25 5.18 -8.98 7.95
C CYS A 25 4.53 -10.24 8.52
N ALA A 26 3.57 -10.79 7.76
CA ALA A 26 2.93 -12.07 8.07
C ALA A 26 2.38 -12.13 9.52
N THR A 27 1.62 -11.11 9.91
CA THR A 27 1.05 -11.01 11.26
C THR A 27 -0.48 -11.15 11.24
N ASN A 28 -1.08 -11.37 12.41
CA ASN A 28 -2.53 -11.37 12.56
C ASN A 28 -3.10 -9.98 12.92
N LEU A 29 -2.36 -8.89 12.68
CA LEU A 29 -2.80 -7.52 12.97
C LEU A 29 -4.01 -7.14 12.12
N ARG A 30 -5.09 -6.67 12.76
CA ARG A 30 -6.37 -6.35 12.08
C ARG A 30 -6.72 -4.88 12.06
N VAL A 31 -6.28 -4.15 13.08
CA VAL A 31 -6.66 -2.76 13.29
C VAL A 31 -5.42 -2.00 13.79
N MET A 32 -5.22 -0.82 13.22
CA MET A 32 -4.21 0.14 13.67
C MET A 32 -4.81 1.04 14.77
N PRO A 33 -4.07 1.30 15.87
CA PRO A 33 -4.47 2.31 16.85
C PRO A 33 -4.60 3.69 16.21
N ASP A 34 -5.67 4.43 16.54
CA ASP A 34 -5.91 5.76 15.97
C ASP A 34 -4.97 6.84 16.52
N ASP A 35 -4.33 6.63 17.65
CA ASP A 35 -3.43 7.62 18.27
C ASP A 35 -1.94 7.37 17.94
N LEU A 36 -1.64 6.52 16.96
CA LEU A 36 -0.27 6.11 16.66
C LEU A 36 0.59 7.27 16.14
N ASP A 37 -0.02 8.26 15.47
CA ASP A 37 0.65 9.48 15.02
C ASP A 37 1.14 10.39 16.15
N LEU A 38 0.64 10.20 17.37
CA LEU A 38 1.14 10.89 18.56
C LEU A 38 2.40 10.21 19.15
N LYS A 39 2.75 9.02 18.67
CA LYS A 39 3.77 8.14 19.26
C LYS A 39 4.89 7.84 18.26
N TRP A 40 4.53 7.57 17.01
CA TRP A 40 5.48 7.20 15.96
C TRP A 40 6.05 8.44 15.26
N PRO A 41 7.32 8.39 14.82
CA PRO A 41 7.90 9.45 14.02
C PRO A 41 7.18 9.57 12.66
N ARG A 42 6.96 10.82 12.22
CA ARG A 42 6.38 11.13 10.91
C ARG A 42 7.42 10.96 9.80
N GLN A 43 6.96 10.82 8.55
CA GLN A 43 7.80 10.82 7.35
C GLN A 43 8.83 9.68 7.24
N GLY A 44 8.56 8.58 7.94
CA GLY A 44 9.29 7.32 7.82
C GLY A 44 8.78 6.41 6.70
N GLY A 45 9.36 5.22 6.62
CA GLY A 45 8.82 4.05 5.92
C GLY A 45 7.92 3.24 6.84
N ILE A 46 6.75 2.87 6.33
CA ILE A 46 5.74 2.08 7.03
C ILE A 46 5.33 0.92 6.14
N GLN A 47 5.53 -0.29 6.62
CA GLN A 47 5.28 -1.52 5.88
C GLN A 47 4.46 -2.48 6.75
N PHE A 48 3.25 -2.80 6.31
CA PHE A 48 2.37 -3.78 6.93
C PHE A 48 1.96 -4.80 5.88
N GLU A 49 2.83 -5.76 5.59
CA GLU A 49 2.62 -6.75 4.54
C GLU A 49 2.03 -8.05 5.10
N TYR A 50 1.14 -8.68 4.34
CA TYR A 50 0.51 -9.96 4.68
C TYR A 50 -0.03 -9.99 6.12
N CYS A 51 -0.57 -8.85 6.55
CA CYS A 51 -1.28 -8.74 7.81
C CYS A 51 -2.76 -9.11 7.60
N GLN A 52 -3.63 -8.76 8.54
CA GLN A 52 -5.08 -8.99 8.46
C GLN A 52 -5.85 -7.67 8.51
N LEU A 53 -5.24 -6.56 8.04
CA LEU A 53 -5.89 -5.24 8.03
C LEU A 53 -7.08 -5.27 7.07
N THR A 54 -8.29 -5.10 7.60
CA THR A 54 -9.53 -5.17 6.78
C THR A 54 -9.91 -3.84 6.15
N SER A 55 -9.35 -2.74 6.65
CA SER A 55 -9.64 -1.38 6.18
C SER A 55 -8.41 -0.48 6.34
N PHE A 56 -8.34 0.56 5.52
CA PHE A 56 -7.32 1.60 5.65
C PHE A 56 -7.53 2.40 6.96
N SER A 57 -6.42 2.78 7.62
CA SER A 57 -6.47 3.63 8.82
C SER A 57 -5.98 5.04 8.51
N SER A 58 -6.75 6.05 8.93
CA SER A 58 -6.41 7.47 8.74
C SER A 58 -5.10 7.88 9.43
N VAL A 59 -4.60 7.06 10.36
CA VAL A 59 -3.30 7.26 11.01
C VAL A 59 -2.14 7.30 10.01
N PHE A 60 -2.23 6.55 8.92
CA PHE A 60 -1.23 6.59 7.85
C PHE A 60 -1.17 7.96 7.17
N LEU A 61 -2.31 8.66 7.05
CA LEU A 61 -2.35 10.01 6.49
C LEU A 61 -1.65 11.00 7.42
N ARG A 62 -1.91 10.90 8.73
CA ARG A 62 -1.31 11.78 9.75
C ARG A 62 0.19 11.56 9.92
N LEU A 63 0.67 10.33 9.74
CA LEU A 63 2.09 9.98 9.78
C LEU A 63 2.89 10.51 8.58
N GLU A 64 2.23 10.87 7.48
CA GLU A 64 2.86 11.37 6.23
C GLU A 64 4.06 10.51 5.76
N PRO A 65 3.94 9.18 5.63
CA PRO A 65 5.06 8.32 5.30
C PRO A 65 5.65 8.66 3.93
N LYS A 66 6.97 8.46 3.78
CA LYS A 66 7.65 8.49 2.47
C LYS A 66 7.43 7.20 1.70
N PHE A 67 7.28 6.08 2.41
CA PHE A 67 7.04 4.76 1.84
C PHE A 67 5.89 4.12 2.63
N LEU A 68 4.80 3.78 1.95
CA LEU A 68 3.66 3.09 2.56
C LEU A 68 3.39 1.81 1.79
N VAL A 69 3.59 0.66 2.43
CA VAL A 69 3.35 -0.66 1.83
C VAL A 69 2.32 -1.40 2.66
N LEU A 70 1.22 -1.79 2.02
CA LEU A 70 0.08 -2.48 2.62
C LEU A 70 -0.20 -3.83 1.94
N THR A 71 0.77 -4.37 1.20
CA THR A 71 0.62 -5.55 0.35
C THR A 71 0.00 -6.74 1.07
N GLY A 72 -0.90 -7.47 0.42
CA GLY A 72 -1.41 -8.75 0.92
C GLY A 72 -2.35 -8.67 2.12
N ASN A 73 -2.93 -7.50 2.39
CA ASN A 73 -4.02 -7.35 3.36
C ASN A 73 -5.40 -7.56 2.73
N PRO A 74 -6.42 -7.99 3.49
CA PRO A 74 -7.77 -8.22 2.97
C PRO A 74 -8.59 -6.94 2.71
N MET A 75 -7.95 -5.79 2.46
CA MET A 75 -8.65 -4.53 2.15
C MET A 75 -9.30 -4.59 0.77
N THR A 76 -10.49 -4.00 0.65
CA THR A 76 -11.28 -3.94 -0.59
C THR A 76 -11.36 -2.54 -1.18
N GLU A 77 -10.91 -1.52 -0.43
CA GLU A 77 -10.87 -0.12 -0.84
C GLU A 77 -9.72 0.61 -0.13
N VAL A 78 -9.30 1.73 -0.71
CA VAL A 78 -8.38 2.72 -0.11
C VAL A 78 -8.94 4.13 -0.36
N PRO A 79 -8.81 5.07 0.58
CA PRO A 79 -9.32 6.43 0.40
C PRO A 79 -8.48 7.20 -0.62
N ALA A 80 -9.09 8.19 -1.31
CA ALA A 80 -8.38 9.08 -2.24
C ALA A 80 -7.18 9.77 -1.59
N ASP A 81 -7.32 10.17 -0.32
CA ASP A 81 -6.31 10.89 0.46
C ASP A 81 -4.97 10.15 0.56
N VAL A 82 -4.93 8.81 0.37
CA VAL A 82 -3.66 8.05 0.36
C VAL A 82 -2.74 8.48 -0.79
N PHE A 83 -3.32 8.89 -1.92
CA PHE A 83 -2.59 9.37 -3.09
C PHE A 83 -2.19 10.85 -2.94
N GLU A 84 -2.70 11.55 -1.93
CA GLU A 84 -2.44 12.96 -1.67
C GLU A 84 -1.46 13.19 -0.50
N ILE A 85 -0.91 12.11 0.09
CA ILE A 85 0.02 12.19 1.22
C ILE A 85 1.26 13.01 0.84
N PRO A 86 1.55 14.12 1.55
CA PRO A 86 2.72 14.94 1.28
C PRO A 86 4.03 14.16 1.41
N GLY A 87 4.85 14.19 0.35
CA GLY A 87 6.17 13.56 0.38
C GLY A 87 6.16 12.03 0.21
N LEU A 88 5.00 11.41 0.00
CA LEU A 88 4.89 9.99 -0.36
C LEU A 88 5.62 9.75 -1.68
N ARG A 89 6.52 8.76 -1.69
CA ARG A 89 7.32 8.35 -2.85
C ARG A 89 6.89 7.01 -3.39
N THR A 90 6.51 6.10 -2.50
CA THR A 90 6.15 4.74 -2.88
C THR A 90 4.89 4.29 -2.15
N LEU A 91 3.96 3.74 -2.92
CA LEU A 91 2.71 3.19 -2.41
C LEU A 91 2.53 1.75 -2.86
N GLY A 92 2.59 0.80 -1.92
CA GLY A 92 2.37 -0.63 -2.18
C GLY A 92 0.95 -1.05 -1.82
N LEU A 93 0.14 -1.38 -2.82
CA LEU A 93 -1.25 -1.85 -2.71
C LEU A 93 -1.44 -3.22 -3.39
N GLY A 94 -0.34 -3.93 -3.68
CA GLY A 94 -0.36 -5.24 -4.30
C GLY A 94 -1.10 -6.27 -3.45
N GLN A 95 -1.73 -7.24 -4.10
CA GLN A 95 -2.40 -8.38 -3.48
C GLN A 95 -3.50 -8.01 -2.47
N LEU A 96 -4.01 -6.77 -2.58
CA LEU A 96 -5.25 -6.34 -1.97
C LEU A 96 -6.44 -6.81 -2.83
N ASN A 97 -7.65 -6.82 -2.25
CA ASN A 97 -8.88 -7.17 -2.95
C ASN A 97 -9.52 -5.95 -3.65
N LEU A 98 -8.69 -5.09 -4.24
CA LEU A 98 -9.13 -3.87 -4.93
C LEU A 98 -9.70 -4.21 -6.32
N ASN A 99 -10.84 -3.61 -6.66
CA ASN A 99 -11.45 -3.70 -8.01
C ASN A 99 -11.28 -2.41 -8.81
N GLU A 100 -11.17 -1.26 -8.13
CA GLU A 100 -10.89 0.03 -8.73
C GLU A 100 -10.05 0.86 -7.75
N LEU A 101 -9.29 1.82 -8.27
CA LEU A 101 -8.75 2.92 -7.46
C LEU A 101 -9.85 3.99 -7.22
N PRO A 102 -9.65 4.94 -6.29
CA PRO A 102 -10.58 6.05 -6.09
C PRO A 102 -10.84 6.81 -7.40
N ARG A 103 -12.09 7.17 -7.65
CA ARG A 103 -12.50 7.83 -8.90
C ARG A 103 -11.94 9.25 -9.04
N ASN A 104 -11.80 9.92 -7.90
CA ASN A 104 -11.36 11.30 -7.82
C ASN A 104 -10.21 11.39 -6.80
N VAL A 105 -9.07 11.88 -7.26
CA VAL A 105 -7.96 12.35 -6.43
C VAL A 105 -7.75 13.81 -6.86
N MET A 106 -7.87 14.74 -5.92
CA MET A 106 -7.84 16.17 -6.22
C MET A 106 -6.40 16.66 -6.43
N ASN A 107 -5.49 16.24 -5.55
CA ASN A 107 -4.10 16.68 -5.56
C ASN A 107 -3.15 15.50 -5.36
N PRO A 108 -2.94 14.65 -6.40
CA PRO A 108 -1.98 13.57 -6.33
C PRO A 108 -0.61 14.09 -5.87
N ALA A 109 0.05 13.36 -4.99
CA ALA A 109 1.34 13.73 -4.45
C ALA A 109 2.38 13.81 -5.58
N ALA A 110 2.87 15.01 -5.88
CA ALA A 110 3.89 15.22 -6.92
C ALA A 110 5.23 14.50 -6.65
N SER A 111 5.42 13.99 -5.43
CA SER A 111 6.57 13.18 -5.03
C SER A 111 6.40 11.67 -5.29
N LEU A 112 5.18 11.22 -5.62
CA LEU A 112 4.87 9.82 -5.83
C LEU A 112 5.53 9.34 -7.12
N ILE A 113 6.45 8.38 -6.97
CA ILE A 113 7.24 7.86 -8.09
C ILE A 113 6.90 6.41 -8.42
N ALA A 114 6.32 5.65 -7.48
CA ALA A 114 6.00 4.26 -7.70
C ALA A 114 4.71 3.86 -6.97
N ILE A 115 3.85 3.11 -7.67
CA ILE A 115 2.67 2.46 -7.11
C ILE A 115 2.75 0.99 -7.47
N PHE A 116 2.55 0.08 -6.51
CA PHE A 116 2.52 -1.36 -6.77
C PHE A 116 1.08 -1.85 -6.65
N LEU A 117 0.57 -2.49 -7.70
CA LEU A 117 -0.83 -2.96 -7.81
C LEU A 117 -0.92 -4.43 -8.25
N ASP A 118 0.20 -5.16 -8.22
CA ASP A 118 0.28 -6.57 -8.63
C ASP A 118 -0.71 -7.43 -7.85
N GLY A 119 -1.38 -8.38 -8.51
CA GLY A 119 -2.32 -9.29 -7.83
C GLY A 119 -3.59 -8.63 -7.26
N THR A 120 -3.95 -7.43 -7.71
CA THR A 120 -5.29 -6.83 -7.51
C THR A 120 -6.25 -7.26 -8.64
N ASN A 121 -7.51 -6.83 -8.59
CA ASN A 121 -8.50 -7.03 -9.65
C ASN A 121 -8.81 -5.73 -10.41
N ILE A 122 -7.87 -4.78 -10.42
CA ILE A 122 -8.02 -3.49 -11.11
C ILE A 122 -7.81 -3.71 -12.62
N SER A 123 -8.81 -3.33 -13.41
CA SER A 123 -8.76 -3.42 -14.88
C SER A 123 -8.79 -2.06 -15.57
N TYR A 124 -8.98 -0.98 -14.82
CA TYR A 124 -9.20 0.37 -15.35
C TYR A 124 -8.58 1.45 -14.47
N PHE A 125 -7.97 2.46 -15.09
CA PHE A 125 -7.45 3.66 -14.42
C PHE A 125 -8.28 4.92 -14.71
N TRP A 126 -8.54 5.70 -13.66
CA TRP A 126 -9.25 6.97 -13.74
C TRP A 126 -8.36 8.11 -14.26
N PRO A 127 -8.92 9.20 -14.81
CA PRO A 127 -8.14 10.26 -15.46
C PRO A 127 -7.03 10.90 -14.63
N TRP A 128 -7.18 10.94 -13.29
CA TRP A 128 -6.13 11.50 -12.42
C TRP A 128 -4.83 10.67 -12.45
N MET A 129 -4.88 9.44 -12.94
CA MET A 129 -3.72 8.58 -13.17
C MET A 129 -3.09 8.77 -14.55
N ASP A 130 -3.68 9.51 -15.49
CA ASP A 130 -3.18 9.59 -16.87
C ASP A 130 -1.73 10.11 -16.92
N ASP A 131 -1.43 11.19 -16.19
CA ASP A 131 -0.06 11.72 -16.06
C ASP A 131 0.89 10.74 -15.37
N SER A 132 0.36 9.94 -14.45
CA SER A 132 1.12 8.95 -13.69
C SER A 132 1.50 7.77 -14.60
N VAL A 133 0.55 7.23 -15.38
CA VAL A 133 0.78 6.04 -16.23
C VAL A 133 1.57 6.38 -17.50
N THR A 134 1.58 7.64 -17.95
CA THR A 134 2.28 8.08 -19.18
C THR A 134 3.74 8.52 -18.99
N MET A 135 4.22 8.68 -17.76
CA MET A 135 5.61 9.10 -17.52
C MET A 135 6.63 7.98 -17.82
N GLU A 136 7.55 8.23 -18.75
CA GLU A 136 8.77 7.41 -19.01
C GLU A 136 9.77 7.38 -17.83
N THR A 137 9.41 7.97 -16.69
CA THR A 137 10.26 8.08 -15.50
C THR A 137 9.77 7.10 -14.43
N CYS A 138 10.47 5.96 -14.31
CA CYS A 138 10.41 5.00 -13.21
C CYS A 138 9.00 4.51 -12.78
N GLY A 139 8.42 3.57 -13.53
CA GLY A 139 7.72 2.41 -12.96
C GLY A 139 6.53 2.67 -12.03
N ILE A 140 5.39 3.08 -12.59
CA ILE A 140 4.08 2.94 -11.93
C ILE A 140 3.53 1.51 -12.08
N LEU A 141 4.11 0.71 -12.98
CA LEU A 141 4.00 -0.74 -12.94
C LEU A 141 5.38 -1.33 -12.75
N ILE A 142 5.68 -1.74 -11.51
CA ILE A 142 6.79 -2.63 -11.26
C ILE A 142 6.19 -4.00 -10.93
N ALA A 143 6.72 -5.01 -11.63
CA ALA A 143 6.51 -6.43 -11.42
C ALA A 143 6.47 -6.80 -9.92
N PRO A 144 5.86 -7.94 -9.54
CA PRO A 144 5.62 -8.28 -8.14
C PRO A 144 6.86 -8.03 -7.30
N LEU A 145 6.68 -7.27 -6.22
CA LEU A 145 7.68 -7.21 -5.17
C LEU A 145 7.82 -8.65 -4.66
N THR A 146 8.92 -9.31 -5.02
CA THR A 146 9.39 -10.45 -4.26
C THR A 146 9.94 -9.88 -2.96
N SER A 147 9.07 -9.37 -2.09
CA SER A 147 9.43 -9.06 -0.72
C SER A 147 9.74 -10.38 -0.03
N GLU A 148 10.75 -10.42 0.83
CA GLU A 148 11.03 -11.61 1.65
C GLU A 148 9.77 -12.02 2.46
N CYS A 149 8.86 -11.06 2.72
CA CYS A 149 7.58 -11.29 3.37
C CYS A 149 6.64 -12.23 2.61
N SER A 150 6.71 -12.28 1.27
CA SER A 150 5.97 -13.27 0.46
C SER A 150 6.32 -14.72 0.82
N ARG A 151 7.54 -14.99 1.30
CA ARG A 151 7.97 -16.32 1.75
C ARG A 151 7.43 -16.69 3.12
N LEU A 152 7.05 -15.70 3.92
CA LEU A 152 6.51 -15.86 5.27
C LEU A 152 4.98 -15.89 5.28
N ALA A 153 4.33 -15.44 4.20
CA ALA A 153 2.90 -15.56 4.02
C ALA A 153 2.47 -17.05 4.03
N PRO A 154 1.30 -17.39 4.61
CA PRO A 154 0.75 -18.74 4.51
C PRO A 154 0.64 -19.14 3.04
N VAL A 155 1.19 -20.30 2.68
CA VAL A 155 1.11 -20.82 1.30
C VAL A 155 -0.34 -21.11 0.98
N ASP A 156 -0.98 -20.19 0.27
CA ASP A 156 -2.26 -20.44 -0.36
C ASP A 156 -2.00 -21.16 -1.68
N ASN A 157 -2.18 -22.48 -1.69
CA ASN A 157 -2.05 -23.31 -2.89
C ASN A 157 -3.07 -22.96 -3.99
N SER A 158 -4.06 -22.10 -3.72
CA SER A 158 -4.95 -21.54 -4.75
C SER A 158 -4.38 -20.27 -5.43
N ARG A 159 -3.30 -19.70 -4.88
CA ARG A 159 -2.56 -18.53 -5.39
C ARG A 159 -1.13 -18.89 -5.78
N VAL A 160 -0.91 -20.07 -6.38
CA VAL A 160 0.33 -20.27 -7.16
C VAL A 160 0.35 -19.18 -8.21
N VAL A 161 1.17 -18.15 -7.99
CA VAL A 161 1.42 -17.06 -8.93
C VAL A 161 1.97 -17.74 -10.17
N GLN A 162 1.10 -18.02 -11.15
CA GLN A 162 1.58 -18.20 -12.50
C GLN A 162 2.19 -16.85 -12.87
N LEU A 163 3.48 -16.88 -13.24
CA LEU A 163 4.25 -15.75 -13.77
C LEU A 163 3.69 -15.21 -15.11
N ASN A 164 2.41 -15.44 -15.41
CA ASN A 164 1.80 -15.29 -16.74
C ASN A 164 0.62 -14.33 -16.82
N THR A 165 0.26 -13.59 -15.78
CA THR A 165 -0.80 -12.57 -15.90
C THR A 165 -0.21 -11.17 -15.90
N MET A 166 0.35 -10.77 -17.06
CA MET A 166 0.28 -9.36 -17.45
C MET A 166 -1.20 -9.10 -17.77
N GLN A 167 -1.94 -8.50 -16.83
CA GLN A 167 -3.30 -8.06 -17.11
C GLN A 167 -3.20 -6.77 -17.90
N THR A 168 -3.78 -6.77 -19.11
CA THR A 168 -3.97 -5.55 -19.90
C THR A 168 -4.86 -4.59 -19.11
N MET A 169 -4.37 -3.40 -18.83
CA MET A 169 -5.12 -2.36 -18.10
C MET A 169 -5.61 -1.31 -19.10
N GLU A 170 -6.88 -0.90 -18.98
CA GLU A 170 -7.47 0.17 -19.81
C GLU A 170 -7.33 1.53 -19.10
N LEU A 171 -6.89 2.55 -19.83
CA LEU A 171 -6.91 3.94 -19.37
C LEU A 171 -8.28 4.60 -19.57
N ALA A 172 -8.47 5.74 -18.92
CA ALA A 172 -9.62 6.59 -19.14
C ALA A 172 -9.78 7.12 -20.57
N ASP A 173 -8.69 7.22 -21.33
CA ASP A 173 -8.71 7.60 -22.75
C ASP A 173 -9.01 6.41 -23.69
N GLY A 174 -9.21 5.20 -23.14
CA GLY A 174 -9.49 3.96 -23.88
C GLY A 174 -8.24 3.28 -24.46
N SER A 175 -7.03 3.76 -24.12
CA SER A 175 -5.78 3.09 -24.47
C SER A 175 -5.48 1.92 -23.53
N TRP A 176 -4.64 0.99 -23.98
CA TRP A 176 -4.25 -0.20 -23.22
C TRP A 176 -2.77 -0.14 -22.81
N TYR A 177 -2.47 -0.48 -21.57
CA TYR A 177 -1.11 -0.75 -21.09
C TYR A 177 -0.84 -2.24 -20.98
N LEU A 178 0.37 -2.63 -21.43
CA LEU A 178 0.92 -3.99 -21.38
C LEU A 178 1.94 -4.13 -20.25
#